data_AF-A0A7V9ID45-F1
#
_entry.id   AF-A0A7V9ID45-F1
#
_cell.length_a   1.000
_cell.length_b   1.000
_cell.length_c   1.000
_cell.angle_alpha   90.00
_cell.angle_beta   90.00
_cell.angle_gamma   90.00
#
_symmetry.space_group_name_H-M   'P 1'
#
loop_
_entity.id
_entity.type
_entity.pdbx_description
1 polymer ?
#
loop_
_entity_poly.entity_id
_entity_poly.type
_entity_poly.pdbx_seq_one_letter_code
_entity_poly.pdbx_strand_id
1 'polypeptide(L)'
;SFTSRQMFDEAFVELGAFHAIMDDALDSLGANERMTHRVLTNFKRFEIGIRRFNPRLELIRREFPGSHEYYVRSLIGHLRDARTRATEPLFGDTVLPDN
;
A
#
# COMPACT_ATOMS: atom_id res chain seq x y z
N SER A 1 12.15 -20.26 -23.46
CA SER A 1 12.49 -18.91 -22.95
C SER A 1 11.27 -18.03 -23.08
N PHE A 2 10.84 -17.40 -21.99
CA PHE A 2 9.84 -16.33 -22.04
C PHE A 2 10.43 -15.12 -22.77
N THR A 3 9.62 -14.46 -23.59
CA THR A 3 10.00 -13.17 -24.19
C THR A 3 9.90 -12.08 -23.13
N SER A 4 10.70 -11.01 -23.22
CA SER A 4 10.66 -9.91 -22.25
C SER A 4 9.25 -9.32 -22.09
N ARG A 5 8.45 -9.32 -23.15
CA ARG A 5 7.04 -8.89 -23.12
C ARG A 5 6.19 -9.75 -22.17
N GLN A 6 6.29 -11.08 -22.28
CA GLN A 6 5.54 -11.99 -21.41
C GLN A 6 5.94 -11.81 -19.94
N MET A 7 7.23 -11.56 -19.67
CA MET A 7 7.70 -11.29 -18.30
C MET A 7 7.11 -10.00 -17.72
N PHE A 8 6.96 -8.95 -18.54
CA PHE A 8 6.31 -7.71 -18.10
C PHE A 8 4.82 -7.93 -17.89
N ASP A 9 4.13 -8.65 -18.79
CA ASP A 9 2.71 -8.94 -18.68
C ASP A 9 2.40 -9.74 -17.40
N GLU A 10 3.22 -10.74 -17.06
CA GLU A 10 3.11 -11.48 -15.80
C GLU A 10 3.36 -10.57 -14.59
N ALA A 11 4.41 -9.74 -14.64
CA ALA A 11 4.69 -8.80 -13.56
C ALA A 11 3.56 -7.77 -13.37
N PHE A 12 2.85 -7.39 -14.43
CA PHE A 12 1.65 -6.56 -14.33
C PHE A 12 0.51 -7.22 -13.57
N VAL A 13 0.25 -8.50 -13.86
CA VAL A 13 -0.79 -9.28 -13.17
C VAL A 13 -0.47 -9.36 -11.68
N GLU A 14 0.79 -9.67 -11.34
CA GLU A 14 1.24 -9.76 -9.94
C GLU A 14 1.13 -8.42 -9.21
N LEU A 15 1.54 -7.32 -9.85
CA LEU A 15 1.42 -5.97 -9.27
C LEU A 15 -0.05 -5.54 -9.12
N GLY A 16 -0.93 -5.96 -10.02
CA GLY A 16 -2.37 -5.74 -9.93
C GLY A 16 -3.00 -6.48 -8.77
N ALA A 17 -2.67 -7.76 -8.60
CA ALA A 17 -3.12 -8.56 -7.46
C ALA A 17 -2.60 -7.97 -6.14
N PHE A 18 -1.33 -7.59 -6.09
CA PHE A 18 -0.75 -6.91 -4.95
C PHE A 18 -1.51 -5.62 -4.59
N HIS A 19 -1.84 -4.78 -5.60
CA HIS A 19 -2.62 -3.56 -5.37
C HIS A 19 -3.97 -3.86 -4.74
N ALA A 20 -4.73 -4.82 -5.31
CA ALA A 20 -6.05 -5.18 -4.81
C ALA A 20 -6.00 -5.70 -3.36
N ILE A 21 -5.00 -6.50 -3.01
CA ILE A 21 -4.82 -7.01 -1.63
C ILE A 21 -4.54 -5.88 -0.65
N MET A 22 -3.73 -4.88 -1.04
CA MET A 22 -3.44 -3.74 -0.17
C MET A 22 -4.70 -2.90 0.08
N ASP A 23 -5.51 -2.67 -0.95
CA ASP A 23 -6.74 -1.88 -0.82
C ASP A 23 -7.79 -2.62 0.03
N ASP A 24 -8.04 -3.90 -0.24
CA ASP A 24 -8.96 -4.75 0.54
C ASP A 24 -8.55 -4.87 2.01
N ALA A 25 -7.24 -4.97 2.27
CA ALA A 25 -6.72 -4.98 3.64
C ALA A 25 -6.98 -3.65 4.36
N LEU A 26 -6.82 -2.51 3.68
CA LEU A 26 -7.08 -1.19 4.25
C LEU A 26 -8.57 -1.00 4.55
N ASP A 27 -9.44 -1.38 3.61
CA ASP A 27 -10.89 -1.29 3.77
C ASP A 27 -11.38 -2.21 4.90
N SER A 28 -10.84 -3.43 4.99
CA SER A 28 -11.09 -4.36 6.09
C SER A 28 -10.68 -3.80 7.46
N LEU A 29 -9.58 -3.04 7.53
CA LEU A 29 -9.16 -2.36 8.76
C LEU A 29 -10.12 -1.21 9.10
N GLY A 30 -10.54 -0.45 8.09
CA GLY A 30 -11.47 0.68 8.22
C GLY A 30 -12.92 0.30 8.55
N ALA A 31 -13.34 -0.93 8.25
CA ALA A 31 -14.68 -1.42 8.54
C ALA A 31 -15.02 -1.57 10.04
N ASN A 32 -14.02 -1.46 10.93
CA ASN A 32 -14.25 -1.53 12.37
C ASN A 32 -14.75 -0.18 12.92
N GLU A 33 -16.01 -0.13 13.35
CA GLU A 33 -16.62 1.07 13.95
C GLU A 33 -15.97 1.53 15.27
N ARG A 34 -15.24 0.64 15.96
CA ARG A 34 -14.55 0.94 17.22
C ARG A 34 -13.04 0.89 17.06
N MET A 35 -12.38 2.04 17.25
CA MET A 35 -10.92 2.15 17.29
C MET A 35 -10.37 1.60 18.61
N THR A 36 -10.21 0.28 18.67
CA THR A 36 -9.55 -0.39 19.80
C THR A 36 -8.04 -0.36 19.64
N HIS A 37 -7.29 -0.48 20.74
CA HIS A 37 -5.82 -0.62 20.71
C HIS A 37 -5.33 -1.73 19.75
N ARG A 38 -6.09 -2.82 19.63
CA ARG A 38 -5.80 -3.91 18.68
C ARG A 38 -5.96 -3.45 17.23
N VAL A 39 -7.02 -2.71 16.91
CA VAL A 39 -7.25 -2.15 15.57
C VAL A 39 -6.15 -1.14 15.21
N LEU A 40 -5.80 -0.23 16.11
CA LEU A 40 -4.68 0.72 15.93
C LEU A 40 -3.34 0.00 15.72
N THR A 41 -3.10 -1.09 16.46
CA THR A 41 -1.90 -1.93 16.27
C THR A 41 -1.89 -2.57 14.87
N ASN A 42 -3.03 -2.98 14.35
CA ASN A 42 -3.12 -3.54 13.00
C ASN A 42 -2.89 -2.48 11.92
N PHE A 43 -3.45 -1.27 12.06
CA PHE A 43 -3.16 -0.12 11.19
C PHE A 43 -1.66 0.20 11.17
N LYS A 44 -1.01 0.24 12.33
CA LYS A 44 0.43 0.45 12.45
C LYS A 44 1.24 -0.66 11.76
N ARG A 45 0.85 -1.93 11.90
CA ARG A 45 1.52 -3.05 11.22
C ARG A 45 1.36 -2.96 9.71
N PHE A 46 0.17 -2.61 9.24
CA PHE A 46 -0.13 -2.42 7.83
C PHE A 46 0.71 -1.28 7.21
N GLU A 47 0.75 -0.12 7.87
CA GLU A 47 1.62 1.02 7.50
C GLU A 47 3.09 0.60 7.34
N ILE A 48 3.64 -0.06 8.36
CA ILE A 48 5.05 -0.52 8.35
C ILE A 48 5.28 -1.51 7.21
N GLY A 49 4.31 -2.38 6.95
CA GLY A 49 4.33 -3.33 5.84
C GLY A 49 4.44 -2.60 4.49
N ILE A 50 3.48 -1.72 4.19
CA ILE A 50 3.46 -0.92 2.94
C ILE A 50 4.74 -0.12 2.76
N ARG A 51 5.24 0.52 3.82
CA ARG A 51 6.45 1.34 3.77
C ARG A 51 7.65 0.58 3.22
N ARG A 52 7.76 -0.73 3.48
CA ARG A 52 8.87 -1.57 2.98
C ARG A 52 8.78 -1.86 1.48
N PHE A 53 7.60 -1.75 0.87
CA PHE A 53 7.40 -2.04 -0.55
C PHE A 53 7.74 -0.85 -1.46
N ASN A 54 7.61 0.39 -1.00
CA ASN A 54 7.95 1.58 -1.79
C ASN A 54 9.32 1.52 -2.49
N PRO A 55 10.45 1.26 -1.78
CA PRO A 55 11.76 1.20 -2.44
C PRO A 55 11.85 0.03 -3.44
N ARG A 56 11.15 -1.09 -3.18
CA ARG A 56 11.14 -2.26 -4.07
C ARG A 56 10.38 -1.95 -5.36
N LEU A 57 9.26 -1.25 -5.26
CA LEU A 57 8.47 -0.83 -6.42
C LEU A 57 9.19 0.24 -7.25
N GLU A 58 9.95 1.14 -6.62
CA GLU A 58 10.81 2.08 -7.35
C GLU A 58 11.92 1.36 -8.13
N LEU A 59 12.49 0.29 -7.59
CA LEU A 59 13.44 -0.56 -8.34
C LEU A 59 12.74 -1.24 -9.51
N ILE A 60 11.59 -1.87 -9.26
CA ILE A 60 10.79 -2.51 -10.32
C ILE A 60 10.46 -1.49 -11.42
N ARG A 61 10.00 -0.29 -11.08
CA ARG A 61 9.67 0.78 -12.04
C ARG A 61 10.83 1.08 -13.00
N ARG A 62 12.08 1.09 -12.50
CA ARG A 62 13.28 1.39 -13.30
C ARG A 62 13.63 0.29 -14.30
N GLU A 63 13.24 -0.95 -14.02
CA GLU A 63 13.48 -2.10 -14.90
C GLU A 63 12.38 -2.26 -15.97
N PHE A 64 11.23 -1.59 -15.80
CA PHE A 64 10.15 -1.61 -16.78
C PHE A 64 10.45 -0.68 -17.97
N PRO A 65 10.12 -1.09 -19.20
CA PRO A 65 10.21 -0.22 -20.36
C PRO A 65 9.24 0.95 -20.22
N GLY A 66 9.61 2.13 -20.73
CA GLY A 66 8.93 3.40 -20.46
C GLY A 66 7.41 3.43 -20.74
N SER A 67 6.90 2.58 -21.63
CA SER A 67 5.45 2.43 -21.89
C SER A 67 4.66 1.87 -20.69
N HIS A 68 5.33 1.18 -19.79
CA HIS A 68 4.74 0.43 -18.69
C HIS A 68 5.08 1.03 -17.31
N GLU A 69 6.08 1.92 -17.28
CA GLU A 69 6.52 2.65 -16.09
C GLU A 69 5.37 3.43 -15.41
N TYR A 70 4.45 3.97 -16.20
CA TYR A 70 3.33 4.78 -15.72
C TYR A 70 2.48 4.05 -14.68
N TYR A 71 2.18 2.78 -14.92
CA TYR A 71 1.37 1.98 -14.01
C TYR A 71 2.06 1.76 -12.67
N VAL A 72 3.34 1.36 -12.69
CA VAL A 72 4.11 1.13 -11.46
C VAL A 72 4.22 2.44 -10.67
N ARG A 73 4.37 3.58 -11.36
CA ARG A 73 4.35 4.91 -10.73
C ARG A 73 2.99 5.21 -10.09
N SER A 74 1.88 4.90 -10.76
CA SER A 74 0.53 5.07 -10.20
C SER A 74 0.32 4.18 -8.97
N LEU A 75 0.77 2.92 -9.01
CA LEU A 75 0.73 2.01 -7.87
C LEU A 75 1.50 2.56 -6.66
N ILE A 76 2.71 3.10 -6.88
CA ILE A 76 3.48 3.75 -5.81
C ILE A 76 2.70 4.94 -5.21
N GLY A 77 1.98 5.70 -6.03
CA GLY A 77 1.06 6.75 -5.59
C GLY A 77 -0.04 6.19 -4.68
N HIS A 78 -0.79 5.19 -5.15
CA HIS A 78 -1.86 4.57 -4.36
C HIS A 78 -1.37 4.01 -3.03
N LEU A 79 -0.18 3.40 -2.98
CA LEU A 79 0.39 2.92 -1.72
C LEU A 79 0.78 4.03 -0.76
N ARG A 80 1.22 5.19 -1.27
CA ARG A 80 1.47 6.36 -0.43
C ARG A 80 0.17 6.88 0.17
N ASP A 81 -0.91 6.91 -0.60
CA ASP A 81 -2.22 7.35 -0.13
C ASP A 81 -2.82 6.36 0.87
N ALA A 82 -2.75 5.05 0.58
CA ALA A 82 -3.14 3.99 1.50
C ALA A 82 -2.38 4.08 2.83
N ARG A 83 -1.09 4.43 2.78
CA ARG A 83 -0.29 4.65 3.98
C ARG A 83 -0.76 5.86 4.77
N THR A 84 -1.07 6.97 4.11
CA THR A 84 -1.66 8.16 4.75
C THR A 84 -2.96 7.80 5.47
N ARG A 85 -3.90 7.14 4.77
CA ARG A 85 -5.16 6.64 5.33
C ARG A 85 -4.92 5.71 6.52
N ALA A 86 -3.92 4.83 6.46
CA ALA A 86 -3.59 3.92 7.55
C ALA A 86 -2.97 4.63 8.78
N THR A 87 -2.36 5.81 8.59
CA THR A 87 -1.79 6.59 9.69
C THR A 87 -2.79 7.49 10.39
N GLU A 88 -3.82 7.97 9.70
CA GLU A 88 -4.83 8.90 10.26
C GLU A 88 -5.45 8.39 11.58
N PRO A 89 -5.90 7.12 11.71
CA PRO A 89 -6.48 6.62 12.96
C PRO A 89 -5.51 6.63 14.14
N LEU A 90 -4.20 6.61 13.90
CA LEU A 90 -3.18 6.59 14.96
C LEU A 90 -3.06 7.93 15.69
N PHE A 91 -3.63 9.00 15.14
CA PHE A 91 -3.58 10.36 15.69
C PHE A 91 -4.93 10.85 16.24
N GLY A 92 -6.00 10.06 16.15
CA GLY A 92 -7.33 10.43 16.67
C GLY A 92 -7.42 10.48 18.19
N ASP A 93 -6.51 9.81 18.90
CA ASP A 93 -6.45 9.73 20.37
C ASP A 93 -5.55 10.81 21.02
N THR A 94 -5.27 11.95 20.36
CA THR A 94 -4.79 13.13 21.12
C THR A 94 -5.94 13.70 21.95
N VAL A 95 -6.31 12.96 22.99
CA VAL A 95 -7.07 13.45 24.12
C VAL A 95 -6.20 14.53 24.75
N LEU A 96 -6.57 15.79 24.53
CA LEU A 96 -6.12 16.87 25.40
C LEU A 96 -6.52 16.45 26.83
N PRO A 97 -5.60 16.40 27.80
CA PRO A 97 -5.99 16.11 29.16
C PRO A 97 -6.96 17.21 29.61
N ASP A 98 -8.18 16.82 29.98
CA ASP A 98 -9.13 17.73 30.62
C ASP A 98 -8.50 18.24 31.92
N ASN A 99 -8.37 19.56 32.04
CA ASN A 99 -7.96 20.25 33.27
C ASN A 99 -9.10 20.25 34.30
#